data_AF-A0A2V6L5C1-F1
#
_entry.id   AF-A0A2V6L5C1-F1
#
_cell.length_a   1.000
_cell.length_b   1.000
_cell.length_c   1.000
_cell.angle_alpha   90.00
_cell.angle_beta   90.00
_cell.angle_gamma   90.00
#
_symmetry.space_group_name_H-M   'P 1'
#
loop_
_entity.id
_entity.type
_entity.pdbx_description
1 polymer ?
#
loop_
_entity_poly.entity_id
_entity_poly.type
_entity_poly.pdbx_seq_one_letter_code
_entity_poly.pdbx_strand_id
1 'polypeptide(L)'
;MAHERRDTTRQFWIAAAVSLSAALAFYFSTKATLHDLDYTSQIASALLRGDLGLREKPPDWLNEMIPQGERYYSAFPLGAVLSVVPIALLQKAGLIDNFPGHVLAALIAGLCVYFFFQLAKAFGADYSSHKSASLVRRILLALFPIFGTWTWCNLGFGGAWQIALGLALMGQTAALYFSLVRPSPFVAGAFFALAFGNRTELLITLPLYLYFLCRQPNGTTVNWKNFKRGFRENMPMLARFLSVPIILALLTAAYNFARFHSIFDFGYIHIPEVRDEPWYEHGLFSIDAIPWNMYTMLFQGFDSISYFPYIQPNGFGCSIFLASPFLCLLFRQGGRYKVVAWVAIALLTLVLWCHGNPGSWQFSYRYAMVLLPWMFLLLTGNGPAKITVSETFLFAVSVAINAMAMWQFLWTDQIQP
;
A
#
# COMPACT_ATOMS: atom_id res chain seq x y z
N MET A 1 35.86 -6.36 -10.04
CA MET A 1 35.38 -5.19 -10.81
C MET A 1 34.57 -5.53 -12.07
N ALA A 2 35.15 -6.04 -13.17
CA ALA A 2 34.37 -6.29 -14.41
C ALA A 2 33.29 -7.39 -14.25
N HIS A 3 33.61 -8.47 -13.54
CA HIS A 3 32.67 -9.56 -13.24
C HIS A 3 31.53 -9.12 -12.30
N GLU A 4 31.82 -8.34 -11.26
CA GLU A 4 30.81 -7.79 -10.33
C GLU A 4 29.88 -6.78 -11.01
N ARG A 5 30.43 -5.95 -11.91
CA ARG A 5 29.64 -5.00 -12.70
C ARG A 5 28.66 -5.74 -13.62
N ARG A 6 29.14 -6.81 -14.28
CA ARG A 6 28.34 -7.64 -15.18
C ARG A 6 27.22 -8.39 -14.44
N ASP A 7 27.49 -8.90 -13.23
CA ASP A 7 26.46 -9.54 -12.40
C ASP A 7 25.43 -8.52 -11.89
N THR A 8 25.86 -7.32 -11.47
CA THR A 8 24.95 -6.25 -11.06
C THR A 8 24.01 -5.83 -12.19
N THR A 9 24.53 -5.64 -13.40
CA THR A 9 23.74 -5.33 -14.60
C THR A 9 22.75 -6.45 -14.92
N ARG A 10 23.18 -7.71 -14.88
CA ARG A 10 22.30 -8.86 -15.11
C ARG A 10 21.14 -8.90 -14.11
N GLN A 11 21.43 -8.71 -12.82
CA GLN A 11 20.41 -8.72 -11.77
C GLN A 11 19.39 -7.58 -11.93
N PHE A 12 19.86 -6.40 -12.37
CA PHE A 12 18.97 -5.28 -12.70
C PHE A 12 18.00 -5.64 -13.83
N TRP A 13 18.51 -6.20 -14.93
CA TRP A 13 17.67 -6.61 -16.06
C TRP A 13 16.67 -7.70 -15.70
N ILE A 14 17.03 -8.64 -14.84
CA ILE A 14 16.10 -9.65 -14.33
C ILE A 14 14.98 -8.97 -13.52
N ALA A 15 15.32 -8.08 -12.59
CA ALA A 15 14.33 -7.36 -11.80
C ALA A 15 13.39 -6.52 -12.69
N ALA A 16 13.94 -5.84 -13.70
CA ALA A 16 13.17 -5.06 -14.67
C ALA A 16 12.26 -5.94 -15.53
N ALA A 17 12.74 -7.10 -16.00
CA ALA A 17 11.94 -8.05 -16.79
C ALA A 17 10.79 -8.64 -15.97
N VAL A 18 11.03 -9.00 -14.70
CA VAL A 18 9.99 -9.51 -13.79
C VAL A 18 8.96 -8.42 -13.48
N SER A 19 9.41 -7.19 -13.24
CA SER A 19 8.55 -6.02 -13.04
C SER A 19 7.67 -5.72 -14.25
N LEU A 20 8.24 -5.69 -15.46
CA LEU A 20 7.51 -5.47 -16.70
C LEU A 20 6.51 -6.60 -16.97
N SER A 21 6.94 -7.85 -16.80
CA SER A 21 6.06 -9.01 -16.96
C SER A 21 4.89 -8.95 -15.98
N ALA A 22 5.13 -8.55 -14.74
CA ALA A 22 4.10 -8.37 -13.73
C ALA A 22 3.13 -7.24 -14.11
N ALA A 23 3.62 -6.09 -14.58
CA ALA A 23 2.76 -4.99 -15.03
C ALA A 23 1.85 -5.42 -16.20
N LEU A 24 2.42 -6.12 -17.19
CA LEU A 24 1.65 -6.62 -18.34
C LEU A 24 0.63 -7.69 -17.91
N ALA A 25 1.05 -8.66 -17.11
CA ALA A 25 0.15 -9.70 -16.59
C ALA A 25 -0.99 -9.08 -15.78
N PHE A 26 -0.68 -8.10 -14.93
CA PHE A 26 -1.69 -7.36 -14.17
C PHE A 26 -2.68 -6.67 -15.12
N TYR A 27 -2.19 -5.84 -16.04
CA TYR A 27 -2.99 -5.11 -17.01
C TYR A 27 -3.94 -6.00 -17.83
N PHE A 28 -3.46 -7.13 -18.35
CA PHE A 28 -4.30 -8.02 -19.15
C PHE A 28 -5.24 -8.90 -18.31
N SER A 29 -4.97 -9.05 -17.02
CA SER A 29 -5.83 -9.82 -16.11
C SER A 29 -6.93 -8.99 -15.46
N THR A 30 -6.76 -7.67 -15.32
CA THR A 30 -7.69 -6.81 -14.60
C THR A 30 -8.60 -6.01 -15.52
N LYS A 31 -9.72 -5.54 -14.97
CA LYS A 31 -10.63 -4.60 -15.62
C LYS A 31 -10.95 -3.48 -14.64
N ALA A 32 -10.62 -2.24 -15.00
CA ALA A 32 -10.80 -1.07 -14.14
C ALA A 32 -12.27 -0.61 -14.10
N THR A 33 -13.10 -1.34 -13.37
CA THR A 33 -14.55 -1.08 -13.27
C THR A 33 -14.88 0.20 -12.51
N LEU A 34 -13.96 0.73 -11.70
CA LEU A 34 -14.14 1.96 -10.92
C LEU A 34 -13.28 3.13 -11.40
N HIS A 35 -12.78 3.09 -12.65
CA HIS A 35 -11.89 4.13 -13.17
C HIS A 35 -12.53 5.53 -13.24
N ASP A 36 -13.86 5.61 -13.35
CA ASP A 36 -14.63 6.86 -13.35
C ASP A 36 -14.67 7.56 -11.98
N LEU A 37 -14.31 6.84 -10.90
CA LEU A 37 -14.21 7.36 -9.55
C LEU A 37 -12.87 8.06 -9.34
N ASP A 38 -12.64 9.13 -10.11
CA ASP A 38 -11.36 9.82 -10.29
C ASP A 38 -11.19 11.10 -9.42
N TYR A 39 -11.76 11.09 -8.22
CA TYR A 39 -11.77 12.21 -7.26
C TYR A 39 -10.45 12.99 -7.17
N THR A 40 -9.33 12.29 -7.02
CA THR A 40 -8.02 12.91 -6.86
C THR A 40 -7.53 13.58 -8.15
N SER A 41 -7.86 13.06 -9.32
CA SER A 41 -7.49 13.62 -10.62
C SER A 41 -8.25 14.92 -10.90
N GLN A 42 -9.54 14.96 -10.55
CA GLN A 42 -10.39 16.15 -10.68
C GLN A 42 -9.87 17.29 -9.80
N ILE A 43 -9.54 17.00 -8.54
CA ILE A 43 -8.98 18.00 -7.62
C ILE A 43 -7.56 18.39 -8.02
N ALA A 44 -6.73 17.47 -8.51
CA ALA A 44 -5.41 17.82 -9.03
C ALA A 44 -5.52 18.79 -10.21
N SER A 45 -6.49 18.58 -11.10
CA SER A 45 -6.78 19.49 -12.22
C SER A 45 -7.28 20.86 -11.73
N ALA A 46 -8.10 20.89 -10.68
CA ALA A 46 -8.51 22.14 -10.03
C ALA A 46 -7.32 22.90 -9.42
N LEU A 47 -6.42 22.20 -8.73
CA LEU A 47 -5.20 22.80 -8.16
C LEU A 47 -4.33 23.44 -9.25
N LEU A 48 -4.19 22.79 -10.41
CA LEU A 48 -3.46 23.35 -11.56
C LEU A 48 -4.12 24.59 -12.19
N ARG A 49 -5.38 24.89 -11.85
CA ARG A 49 -6.12 26.10 -12.21
C ARG A 49 -6.13 27.15 -11.08
N GLY A 50 -5.54 26.83 -9.92
CA GLY A 50 -5.50 27.72 -8.76
C GLY A 50 -6.69 27.56 -7.80
N ASP A 51 -7.49 26.50 -7.95
CA ASP A 51 -8.63 26.21 -7.08
C ASP A 51 -8.36 25.00 -6.18
N LEU A 52 -8.80 25.06 -4.93
CA LEU A 52 -8.67 23.95 -3.97
C LEU A 52 -9.78 22.89 -4.10
N GLY A 53 -10.81 23.18 -4.89
CA GLY A 53 -11.99 22.35 -5.08
C GLY A 53 -12.66 22.68 -6.42
N LEU A 54 -13.69 21.92 -6.76
CA LEU A 54 -14.47 22.14 -7.99
C LEU A 54 -15.45 23.29 -7.78
N ARG A 55 -15.62 24.14 -8.80
CA ARG A 55 -16.59 25.25 -8.81
C ARG A 55 -17.96 24.81 -9.29
N GLU A 56 -18.00 23.82 -10.16
CA GLU A 56 -19.23 23.24 -10.71
C GLU A 56 -19.56 21.95 -9.96
N LYS A 57 -20.85 21.60 -9.94
CA LYS A 57 -21.31 20.36 -9.34
C LYS A 57 -20.64 19.19 -10.08
N PRO A 58 -19.92 18.31 -9.37
CA PRO A 58 -19.37 17.12 -9.98
C PRO A 58 -20.49 16.18 -10.45
N PRO A 59 -20.20 15.26 -11.37
CA PRO A 59 -21.15 14.23 -11.76
C PRO A 59 -21.62 13.39 -10.55
N ASP A 60 -22.84 12.89 -10.60
CA ASP A 60 -23.49 12.24 -9.45
C ASP A 60 -22.79 10.94 -8.99
N TRP A 61 -21.99 10.30 -9.85
CA TRP A 61 -21.18 9.13 -9.46
C TRP A 61 -19.97 9.50 -8.57
N LEU A 62 -19.58 10.76 -8.49
CA LEU A 62 -18.60 11.27 -7.53
C LEU A 62 -19.30 11.65 -6.21
N ASN A 63 -20.01 10.69 -5.64
CA ASN A 63 -20.88 10.84 -4.46
C ASN A 63 -20.13 11.21 -3.17
N GLU A 64 -18.82 10.97 -3.07
CA GLU A 64 -18.01 11.36 -1.91
C GLU A 64 -17.46 12.81 -1.98
N MET A 65 -17.92 13.62 -2.92
CA MET A 65 -17.56 15.04 -2.95
C MET A 65 -18.32 15.83 -1.88
N ILE A 66 -17.60 16.70 -1.18
CA ILE A 66 -18.08 17.47 -0.04
C ILE A 66 -18.55 18.85 -0.51
N PRO A 67 -19.85 19.15 -0.53
CA PRO A 67 -20.35 20.48 -0.82
C PRO A 67 -20.09 21.41 0.37
N GLN A 68 -19.33 22.49 0.17
CA GLN A 68 -19.09 23.48 1.21
C GLN A 68 -18.96 24.89 0.62
N GLY A 69 -19.94 25.74 0.94
CA GLY A 69 -20.10 27.04 0.28
C GLY A 69 -20.43 26.86 -1.19
N GLU A 70 -19.72 27.59 -2.06
CA GLU A 70 -19.88 27.52 -3.52
C GLU A 70 -18.93 26.52 -4.20
N ARG A 71 -18.34 25.59 -3.43
CA ARG A 71 -17.31 24.66 -3.92
C ARG A 71 -17.54 23.24 -3.46
N TYR A 72 -16.95 22.31 -4.21
CA TYR A 72 -16.92 20.89 -3.89
C TYR A 72 -15.49 20.44 -3.60
N TYR A 73 -15.26 19.91 -2.40
CA TYR A 73 -13.96 19.42 -1.95
C TYR A 73 -13.94 17.89 -1.89
N SER A 74 -12.74 17.31 -1.82
CA SER A 74 -12.56 15.86 -1.70
C SER A 74 -12.09 15.47 -0.30
N ALA A 75 -12.56 14.35 0.24
CA ALA A 75 -12.07 13.81 1.52
C ALA A 75 -10.62 13.25 1.44
N PHE A 76 -10.03 13.18 0.26
CA PHE A 76 -8.67 12.68 0.08
C PHE A 76 -7.63 13.66 0.62
N PRO A 77 -6.57 13.16 1.30
CA PRO A 77 -5.46 13.99 1.76
C PRO A 77 -4.71 14.61 0.59
N LEU A 78 -4.08 15.78 0.83
CA LEU A 78 -3.30 16.49 -0.19
C LEU A 78 -2.25 15.60 -0.86
N GLY A 79 -1.60 14.71 -0.11
CA GLY A 79 -0.61 13.78 -0.67
C GLY A 79 -1.17 12.86 -1.76
N ALA A 80 -2.41 12.39 -1.62
CA ALA A 80 -3.07 11.59 -2.64
C ALA A 80 -3.34 12.41 -3.91
N VAL A 81 -3.77 13.67 -3.76
CA VAL A 81 -3.96 14.61 -4.87
C VAL A 81 -2.64 14.91 -5.57
N LEU A 82 -1.59 15.25 -4.82
CA LEU A 82 -0.26 15.54 -5.36
C LEU A 82 0.35 14.35 -6.12
N SER A 83 0.03 13.13 -5.69
CA SER A 83 0.52 11.92 -6.35
C SER A 83 0.00 11.73 -7.77
N VAL A 84 -1.16 12.32 -8.10
CA VAL A 84 -1.76 12.26 -9.44
C VAL A 84 -1.63 13.57 -10.22
N VAL A 85 -0.97 14.59 -9.68
CA VAL A 85 -0.66 15.85 -10.40
C VAL A 85 0.07 15.61 -11.74
N PRO A 86 1.02 14.66 -11.87
CA PRO A 86 1.61 14.35 -13.17
C PRO A 86 0.58 13.95 -14.23
N ILE A 87 -0.49 13.26 -13.83
CA ILE A 87 -1.59 12.87 -14.74
C ILE A 87 -2.40 14.11 -15.13
N ALA A 88 -2.76 14.95 -14.16
CA ALA A 88 -3.48 16.19 -14.42
C ALA A 88 -2.67 17.15 -15.34
N LEU A 89 -1.34 17.15 -15.25
CA LEU A 89 -0.47 17.88 -16.18
C LEU A 89 -0.53 17.33 -17.61
N LEU A 90 -0.57 16.00 -17.78
CA LEU A 90 -0.72 15.36 -19.09
C LEU A 90 -2.11 15.65 -19.69
N GLN A 91 -3.16 15.65 -18.86
CA GLN A 91 -4.51 16.04 -19.28
C GLN A 91 -4.56 17.50 -19.70
N LYS A 92 -3.95 18.40 -18.92
CA LYS A 92 -3.84 19.83 -19.27
C LYS A 92 -3.06 20.06 -20.56
N ALA A 93 -2.09 19.20 -20.87
CA ALA A 93 -1.33 19.23 -22.12
C ALA A 93 -2.08 18.61 -23.32
N GLY A 94 -3.26 18.03 -23.11
CA GLY A 94 -4.04 17.34 -24.15
C GLY A 94 -3.42 16.03 -24.62
N LEU A 95 -2.55 15.40 -23.82
CA LEU A 95 -1.92 14.13 -24.16
C LEU A 95 -2.76 12.91 -23.76
N ILE A 96 -3.67 13.09 -22.81
CA ILE A 96 -4.59 12.06 -22.30
C ILE A 96 -5.91 12.74 -21.98
N ASP A 97 -7.03 12.16 -22.41
CA ASP A 97 -8.36 12.72 -22.13
C ASP A 97 -8.89 12.26 -20.78
N ASN A 98 -8.95 10.94 -20.55
CA ASN A 98 -9.55 10.33 -19.36
C ASN A 98 -8.52 9.89 -18.32
N PHE A 99 -8.93 9.74 -17.06
CA PHE A 99 -8.06 9.23 -16.01
C PHE A 99 -7.58 7.80 -16.34
N PRO A 100 -6.27 7.56 -16.54
CA PRO A 100 -5.75 6.28 -16.98
C PRO A 100 -5.58 5.30 -15.80
N GLY A 101 -6.62 5.11 -14.99
CA GLY A 101 -6.60 4.32 -13.76
C GLY A 101 -6.08 2.90 -13.97
N HIS A 102 -6.48 2.25 -15.07
CA HIS A 102 -6.02 0.89 -15.39
C HIS A 102 -4.50 0.81 -15.66
N VAL A 103 -3.98 1.74 -16.46
CA VAL A 103 -2.54 1.79 -16.79
C VAL A 103 -1.74 2.13 -15.53
N LEU A 104 -2.22 3.09 -14.73
CA LEU A 104 -1.59 3.50 -13.50
C LEU A 104 -1.52 2.34 -12.49
N ALA A 105 -2.61 1.59 -12.32
CA ALA A 105 -2.67 0.40 -11.48
C ALA A 105 -1.62 -0.65 -11.90
N ALA A 106 -1.51 -0.94 -13.20
CA ALA A 106 -0.52 -1.87 -13.73
C ALA A 106 0.94 -1.41 -13.51
N LEU A 107 1.22 -0.11 -13.69
CA LEU A 107 2.53 0.47 -13.40
C LEU A 107 2.88 0.38 -11.92
N ILE A 108 1.93 0.67 -11.03
CA ILE A 108 2.09 0.53 -9.58
C ILE A 108 2.39 -0.94 -9.23
N ALA A 109 1.63 -1.89 -9.75
CA ALA A 109 1.85 -3.31 -9.54
C ALA A 109 3.26 -3.74 -9.96
N GLY A 110 3.70 -3.33 -11.16
CA GLY A 110 5.05 -3.61 -11.66
C GLY A 110 6.15 -3.02 -10.75
N LEU A 111 6.01 -1.77 -10.31
CA LEU A 111 6.96 -1.10 -9.42
C LEU A 111 7.01 -1.77 -8.03
N CYS A 112 5.87 -2.18 -7.49
CA CYS A 112 5.82 -2.97 -6.26
C CYS A 112 6.62 -4.26 -6.41
N VAL A 113 6.39 -5.04 -7.47
CA VAL A 113 7.13 -6.28 -7.74
C VAL A 113 8.63 -6.01 -7.88
N TYR A 114 9.03 -4.91 -8.52
CA TYR A 114 10.44 -4.52 -8.60
C TYR A 114 11.05 -4.32 -7.21
N PHE A 115 10.44 -3.51 -6.35
CA PHE A 115 10.98 -3.27 -5.00
C PHE A 115 10.93 -4.50 -4.11
N PHE A 116 9.87 -5.31 -4.18
CA PHE A 116 9.81 -6.59 -3.48
C PHE A 116 10.91 -7.55 -3.94
N PHE A 117 11.19 -7.62 -5.24
CA PHE A 117 12.30 -8.42 -5.76
C PHE A 117 13.66 -7.95 -5.19
N GLN A 118 13.87 -6.64 -5.11
CA GLN A 118 15.10 -6.07 -4.55
C GLN A 118 15.22 -6.33 -3.04
N LEU A 119 14.12 -6.27 -2.30
CA LEU A 119 14.07 -6.65 -0.88
C LEU A 119 14.33 -8.15 -0.67
N ALA A 120 13.70 -9.03 -1.47
CA ALA A 120 13.96 -10.47 -1.42
C ALA A 120 15.41 -10.83 -1.78
N LYS A 121 16.03 -10.04 -2.67
CA LYS A 121 17.46 -10.16 -2.97
C LYS A 121 18.32 -9.84 -1.75
N ALA A 122 17.97 -8.79 -1.01
CA ALA A 122 18.74 -8.29 0.11
C ALA A 122 18.57 -9.10 1.41
N PHE A 123 17.36 -9.62 1.68
CA PHE A 123 16.99 -10.24 2.96
C PHE A 123 16.67 -11.74 2.89
N GLY A 124 17.18 -12.46 1.89
CA GLY A 124 16.94 -13.90 1.77
C GLY A 124 17.31 -14.71 3.03
N ALA A 125 16.65 -15.85 3.23
CA ALA A 125 16.81 -16.80 4.33
C ALA A 125 18.26 -17.10 4.77
N ASP A 126 19.20 -17.06 3.83
CA ASP A 126 20.63 -17.32 4.03
C ASP A 126 21.47 -16.04 4.24
N TYR A 127 20.86 -14.94 4.69
CA TYR A 127 21.57 -13.68 5.01
C TYR A 127 22.75 -13.92 5.99
N SER A 128 22.62 -14.91 6.89
CA SER A 128 23.66 -15.36 7.83
C SER A 128 24.75 -16.23 7.20
N SER A 129 24.50 -16.89 6.06
CA SER A 129 25.41 -17.86 5.44
C SER A 129 26.02 -17.37 4.11
N HIS A 130 25.73 -16.13 3.71
CA HIS A 130 26.17 -15.49 2.45
C HIS A 130 25.77 -16.25 1.17
N LYS A 131 24.86 -17.22 1.25
CA LYS A 131 24.30 -17.89 0.06
C LYS A 131 23.11 -17.10 -0.47
N SER A 132 23.24 -16.66 -1.72
CA SER A 132 22.17 -15.99 -2.45
C SER A 132 20.94 -16.90 -2.55
N ALA A 133 19.78 -16.45 -2.07
CA ALA A 133 18.50 -17.14 -2.28
C ALA A 133 18.31 -17.50 -3.76
N SER A 134 17.67 -18.65 -4.03
CA SER A 134 17.44 -19.08 -5.41
C SER A 134 16.64 -18.02 -6.18
N LEU A 135 16.95 -17.83 -7.46
CA LEU A 135 16.24 -16.86 -8.31
C LEU A 135 14.73 -17.11 -8.30
N VAL A 136 14.33 -18.39 -8.35
CA VAL A 136 12.92 -18.81 -8.30
C VAL A 136 12.24 -18.32 -7.02
N ARG A 137 12.87 -18.48 -5.85
CA ARG A 137 12.32 -18.00 -4.58
C ARG A 137 12.14 -16.49 -4.59
N ARG A 138 13.12 -15.74 -5.14
CA ARG A 138 13.04 -14.28 -5.25
C ARG A 138 11.87 -13.82 -6.12
N ILE A 139 11.70 -14.45 -7.29
CA ILE A 139 10.60 -14.16 -8.20
C ILE A 139 9.25 -14.45 -7.52
N LEU A 140 9.11 -15.64 -6.92
CA LEU A 140 7.86 -16.03 -6.27
C LEU A 140 7.50 -15.10 -5.11
N LEU A 141 8.46 -14.80 -4.23
CA LEU A 141 8.24 -13.83 -3.16
C LEU A 141 7.86 -12.46 -3.75
N ALA A 142 8.57 -11.97 -4.76
CA ALA A 142 8.27 -10.67 -5.35
C ALA A 142 6.86 -10.57 -5.96
N LEU A 143 6.37 -11.66 -6.55
CA LEU A 143 5.02 -11.72 -7.14
C LEU A 143 3.92 -11.88 -6.09
N PHE A 144 4.23 -12.49 -4.94
CA PHE A 144 3.24 -12.83 -3.92
C PHE A 144 2.41 -11.64 -3.43
N PRO A 145 2.97 -10.49 -3.00
CA PRO A 145 2.17 -9.36 -2.53
C PRO A 145 1.17 -8.82 -3.55
N ILE A 146 1.43 -8.99 -4.85
CA ILE A 146 0.54 -8.51 -5.91
C ILE A 146 -0.46 -9.58 -6.31
N PHE A 147 -0.01 -10.77 -6.72
CA PHE A 147 -0.86 -11.81 -7.32
C PHE A 147 -1.35 -12.86 -6.32
N GLY A 148 -0.66 -13.03 -5.20
CA GLY A 148 -1.02 -13.97 -4.15
C GLY A 148 -1.79 -13.34 -3.00
N THR A 149 -2.20 -12.07 -3.12
CA THR A 149 -3.01 -11.38 -2.12
C THR A 149 -4.10 -10.54 -2.75
N TRP A 150 -5.01 -10.05 -1.90
CA TRP A 150 -6.17 -9.27 -2.31
C TRP A 150 -5.80 -7.98 -3.04
N THR A 151 -4.54 -7.57 -3.03
CA THR A 151 -3.99 -6.50 -3.87
C THR A 151 -4.36 -6.69 -5.34
N TRP A 152 -4.37 -7.92 -5.87
CA TRP A 152 -4.68 -8.16 -7.29
C TRP A 152 -6.06 -7.61 -7.66
N CYS A 153 -7.08 -8.05 -6.94
CA CYS A 153 -8.45 -7.61 -7.15
C CYS A 153 -8.63 -6.14 -6.79
N ASN A 154 -8.14 -5.74 -5.61
CA ASN A 154 -8.34 -4.38 -5.10
C ASN A 154 -7.68 -3.33 -6.00
N LEU A 155 -6.41 -3.47 -6.35
CA LEU A 155 -5.76 -2.53 -7.25
C LEU A 155 -6.38 -2.56 -8.66
N GLY A 156 -6.97 -3.71 -9.05
CA GLY A 156 -7.59 -3.93 -10.35
C GLY A 156 -8.84 -3.11 -10.62
N PHE A 157 -9.59 -2.69 -9.59
CA PHE A 157 -10.74 -1.80 -9.76
C PHE A 157 -10.36 -0.43 -10.36
N GLY A 158 -9.15 0.08 -10.08
CA GLY A 158 -8.60 1.27 -10.72
C GLY A 158 -9.18 2.62 -10.29
N GLY A 159 -10.02 2.68 -9.25
CA GLY A 159 -10.57 3.93 -8.70
C GLY A 159 -9.61 4.67 -7.76
N ALA A 160 -9.98 5.89 -7.35
CA ALA A 160 -9.12 6.77 -6.53
C ALA A 160 -8.66 6.12 -5.21
N TRP A 161 -9.53 5.41 -4.48
CA TRP A 161 -9.13 4.74 -3.23
C TRP A 161 -8.12 3.61 -3.46
N GLN A 162 -8.29 2.86 -4.55
CA GLN A 162 -7.45 1.72 -4.91
C GLN A 162 -6.09 2.18 -5.43
N ILE A 163 -6.06 3.23 -6.25
CA ILE A 163 -4.81 3.88 -6.68
C ILE A 163 -4.06 4.46 -5.49
N ALA A 164 -4.73 5.18 -4.58
CA ALA A 164 -4.10 5.73 -3.38
C ALA A 164 -3.47 4.62 -2.52
N LEU A 165 -4.19 3.51 -2.32
CA LEU A 165 -3.67 2.37 -1.56
C LEU A 165 -2.50 1.67 -2.27
N GLY A 166 -2.55 1.54 -3.60
CA GLY A 166 -1.45 1.01 -4.40
C GLY A 166 -0.20 1.88 -4.32
N LEU A 167 -0.35 3.20 -4.42
CA LEU A 167 0.74 4.16 -4.23
C LEU A 167 1.30 4.12 -2.81
N ALA A 168 0.44 3.92 -1.81
CA ALA A 168 0.86 3.74 -0.43
C ALA A 168 1.72 2.48 -0.25
N LEU A 169 1.26 1.34 -0.80
CA LEU A 169 2.00 0.08 -0.81
C LEU A 169 3.36 0.21 -1.51
N MET A 170 3.38 0.85 -2.68
CA MET A 170 4.59 1.07 -3.48
C MET A 170 5.58 1.99 -2.73
N GLY A 171 5.09 3.13 -2.23
CA GLY A 171 5.88 4.11 -1.48
C GLY A 171 6.48 3.50 -0.22
N GLN A 172 5.70 2.75 0.55
CA GLN A 172 6.18 2.08 1.76
C GLN A 172 7.25 1.02 1.45
N THR A 173 7.05 0.22 0.41
CA THR A 173 8.02 -0.81 0.00
C THR A 173 9.33 -0.18 -0.51
N ALA A 174 9.22 0.88 -1.31
CA ALA A 174 10.37 1.65 -1.80
C ALA A 174 11.12 2.35 -0.65
N ALA A 175 10.39 2.95 0.30
CA ALA A 175 10.97 3.56 1.49
C ALA A 175 11.77 2.53 2.30
N LEU A 176 11.22 1.33 2.54
CA LEU A 176 11.95 0.24 3.20
C LEU A 176 13.21 -0.15 2.43
N TYR A 177 13.14 -0.25 1.11
CA TYR A 177 14.31 -0.55 0.27
C TYR A 177 15.42 0.51 0.42
N PHE A 178 15.07 1.79 0.34
CA PHE A 178 16.04 2.89 0.48
C PHE A 178 16.45 3.18 1.93
N SER A 179 15.75 2.65 2.93
CA SER A 179 16.19 2.70 4.33
C SER A 179 17.11 1.53 4.69
N LEU A 180 16.84 0.33 4.18
CA LEU A 180 17.49 -0.90 4.65
C LEU A 180 18.54 -1.47 3.69
N VAL A 181 18.33 -1.37 2.37
CA VAL A 181 19.17 -2.04 1.36
C VAL A 181 20.15 -1.06 0.71
N ARG A 182 19.64 0.08 0.24
CA ARG A 182 20.45 1.14 -0.36
C ARG A 182 20.19 2.46 0.36
N PRO A 183 20.79 2.67 1.54
CA PRO A 183 20.56 3.85 2.39
C PRO A 183 20.65 5.16 1.61
N SER A 184 19.50 5.75 1.34
CA SER A 184 19.36 7.07 0.72
C SER A 184 18.28 7.81 1.50
N PRO A 185 18.64 8.52 2.59
CA PRO A 185 17.66 9.07 3.51
C PRO A 185 16.65 10.00 2.82
N PHE A 186 17.10 10.86 1.91
CA PHE A 186 16.21 11.76 1.17
C PHE A 186 15.21 11.00 0.28
N VAL A 187 15.69 10.00 -0.47
CA VAL A 187 14.82 9.21 -1.37
C VAL A 187 13.86 8.34 -0.56
N ALA A 188 14.33 7.74 0.54
CA ALA A 188 13.48 7.01 1.47
C ALA A 188 12.40 7.92 2.08
N GLY A 189 12.76 9.15 2.43
CA GLY A 189 11.84 10.17 2.94
C GLY A 189 10.79 10.58 1.92
N ALA A 190 11.17 10.74 0.65
CA ALA A 190 10.25 11.05 -0.45
C ALA A 190 9.24 9.92 -0.70
N PHE A 191 9.69 8.66 -0.72
CA PHE A 191 8.80 7.50 -0.85
C PHE A 191 7.94 7.27 0.40
N PHE A 192 8.47 7.57 1.59
CA PHE A 192 7.67 7.55 2.81
C PHE A 192 6.58 8.63 2.77
N ALA A 193 6.89 9.83 2.25
CA ALA A 193 5.93 10.90 2.03
C ALA A 193 4.86 10.52 1.01
N LEU A 194 5.24 9.85 -0.09
CA LEU A 194 4.27 9.26 -1.02
C LEU A 194 3.36 8.26 -0.29
N ALA A 195 3.91 7.46 0.62
CA ALA A 195 3.15 6.44 1.33
C ALA A 195 2.10 7.04 2.27
N PHE A 196 2.53 7.82 3.28
CA PHE A 196 1.59 8.40 4.24
C PHE A 196 0.71 9.49 3.63
N GLY A 197 1.19 10.15 2.57
CA GLY A 197 0.41 11.12 1.82
C GLY A 197 -0.83 10.53 1.17
N ASN A 198 -0.79 9.24 0.79
CA ASN A 198 -1.95 8.52 0.26
C ASN A 198 -2.75 7.79 1.34
N ARG A 199 -2.11 7.37 2.45
CA ARG A 199 -2.72 6.64 3.57
C ARG A 199 -2.14 7.13 4.89
N THR A 200 -2.83 8.06 5.54
CA THR A 200 -2.33 8.82 6.71
C THR A 200 -1.97 7.94 7.90
N GLU A 201 -2.61 6.78 8.05
CA GLU A 201 -2.32 5.79 9.08
C GLU A 201 -0.87 5.30 9.03
N LEU A 202 -0.20 5.35 7.87
CA LEU A 202 1.20 4.96 7.73
C LEU A 202 2.16 5.85 8.51
N LEU A 203 1.73 7.06 8.92
CA LEU A 203 2.54 7.94 9.75
C LEU A 203 2.94 7.28 11.08
N ILE A 204 2.13 6.34 11.61
CA ILE A 204 2.46 5.59 12.83
C ILE A 204 3.73 4.75 12.70
N THR A 205 4.13 4.42 11.46
CA THR A 205 5.36 3.66 11.20
C THR A 205 6.62 4.52 11.14
N LEU A 206 6.49 5.86 11.17
CA LEU A 206 7.61 6.80 11.13
C LEU A 206 8.71 6.47 12.16
N PRO A 207 8.41 6.20 13.45
CA PRO A 207 9.45 5.88 14.43
C PRO A 207 10.31 4.66 14.04
N LEU A 208 9.74 3.70 13.29
CA LEU A 208 10.46 2.51 12.83
C LEU A 208 11.45 2.84 11.71
N TYR A 209 11.09 3.75 10.80
CA TYR A 209 12.01 4.26 9.78
C TYR A 209 13.15 5.07 10.40
N LEU A 210 12.84 5.93 11.38
CA LEU A 210 13.85 6.67 12.13
C LEU A 210 14.77 5.71 12.89
N TYR A 211 14.23 4.65 13.48
CA TYR A 211 15.01 3.59 14.12
C TYR A 211 15.99 2.92 13.13
N PHE A 212 15.55 2.60 11.91
CA PHE A 212 16.42 2.02 10.89
C PHE A 212 17.56 2.96 10.46
N LEU A 213 17.27 4.25 10.32
CA LEU A 213 18.28 5.25 9.96
C LEU A 213 19.26 5.55 11.10
N CYS A 214 18.81 5.45 12.35
CA CYS A 214 19.66 5.68 13.52
C CYS A 214 20.58 4.49 13.85
N ARG A 215 20.21 3.27 13.44
CA ARG A 215 20.96 2.07 13.77
C ARG A 215 22.20 1.96 12.89
N GLN A 216 23.36 2.35 13.43
CA GLN A 216 24.66 2.05 12.81
C GLN A 216 24.89 0.53 12.73
N PRO A 217 25.70 0.04 11.75
CA PRO A 217 25.97 -1.39 11.56
C PRO A 217 26.64 -2.09 12.75
N ASN A 218 27.28 -1.34 13.65
CA ASN A 218 28.02 -1.90 14.78
C ASN A 218 27.13 -1.94 16.02
N GLY A 219 26.70 -3.15 16.38
CA GLY A 219 25.76 -3.46 17.46
C GLY A 219 26.28 -3.17 18.86
N THR A 220 26.53 -1.91 19.19
CA THR A 220 26.80 -1.50 20.57
C THR A 220 25.50 -1.17 21.29
N THR A 221 25.41 -1.67 22.52
CA THR A 221 24.31 -1.50 23.47
C THR A 221 23.91 -0.03 23.60
N VAL A 222 22.60 0.23 23.54
CA VAL A 222 22.01 1.57 23.63
C VAL A 222 22.15 2.07 25.07
N ASN A 223 23.22 2.80 25.34
CA ASN A 223 23.38 3.60 26.56
C ASN A 223 22.84 5.02 26.30
N TRP A 224 22.10 5.62 27.24
CA TRP A 224 21.44 6.93 27.06
C TRP A 224 22.40 8.07 26.66
N LYS A 225 23.66 8.02 27.14
CA LYS A 225 24.71 8.96 26.73
C LYS A 225 25.19 8.72 25.28
N ASN A 226 25.22 7.46 24.82
CA ASN A 226 25.53 7.11 23.43
C ASN A 226 24.38 7.44 22.48
N PHE A 227 23.13 7.45 22.97
CA PHE A 227 21.95 7.85 22.20
C PHE A 227 22.00 9.33 21.80
N LYS A 228 22.33 10.24 22.72
CA LYS A 228 22.49 11.68 22.38
C LYS A 228 23.62 11.93 21.37
N ARG A 229 24.73 11.20 21.49
CA ARG A 229 25.86 11.29 20.54
C ARG A 229 25.48 10.75 19.16
N GLY A 230 24.91 9.55 19.10
CA GLY A 230 24.42 8.95 17.85
C GLY A 230 23.31 9.76 17.18
N PHE A 231 22.44 10.41 17.95
CA PHE A 231 21.41 11.29 17.40
C PHE A 231 22.00 12.54 16.74
N ARG A 232 23.04 13.16 17.32
CA ARG A 232 23.74 14.30 16.73
C ARG A 232 24.51 13.91 15.46
N GLU A 233 25.13 12.73 15.47
CA GLU A 233 25.85 12.18 14.30
C GLU A 233 24.90 11.83 13.15
N ASN A 234 23.70 11.31 13.45
CA ASN A 234 22.69 10.93 12.46
C ASN A 234 21.76 12.09 12.06
N MET A 235 21.85 13.25 12.72
CA MET A 235 21.03 14.43 12.44
C MET A 235 20.94 14.81 10.96
N PRO A 236 22.02 14.89 10.17
CA PRO A 236 21.91 15.21 8.74
C PRO A 236 21.15 14.14 7.94
N MET A 237 21.24 12.87 8.33
CA MET A 237 20.48 11.79 7.70
C MET A 237 19.00 11.89 8.05
N LEU A 238 18.67 12.15 9.32
CA LEU A 238 17.30 12.35 9.78
C LEU A 238 16.67 13.58 9.14
N ALA A 239 17.39 14.70 9.07
CA ALA A 239 16.91 15.92 8.41
C ALA A 239 16.65 15.68 6.92
N ARG A 240 17.53 14.94 6.23
CA ARG A 240 17.31 14.56 4.83
C ARG A 240 16.09 13.67 4.64
N PHE A 241 15.86 12.71 5.54
CA PHE A 241 14.68 11.85 5.49
C PHE A 241 13.39 12.61 5.81
N LEU A 242 13.41 13.48 6.82
CA LEU A 242 12.23 14.19 7.29
C LEU A 242 11.87 15.42 6.45
N SER A 243 12.75 15.90 5.57
CA SER A 243 12.50 17.10 4.76
C SER A 243 11.21 17.01 3.95
N VAL A 244 11.04 15.97 3.14
CA VAL A 244 9.85 15.79 2.29
C VAL A 244 8.60 15.45 3.13
N PRO A 245 8.64 14.51 4.12
CA PRO A 245 7.51 14.26 5.01
C PRO A 245 7.00 15.48 5.77
N ILE A 246 7.90 16.30 6.34
CA ILE A 246 7.51 17.50 7.09
C ILE A 246 6.87 18.52 6.15
N ILE A 247 7.46 18.76 4.97
CA ILE A 247 6.88 19.67 3.98
C ILE A 247 5.47 19.22 3.60
N LEU A 248 5.28 17.92 3.31
CA LEU A 248 3.96 17.40 2.96
C LEU A 248 2.96 17.52 4.11
N ALA A 249 3.37 17.26 5.35
CA ALA A 249 2.51 17.41 6.53
C ALA A 249 2.06 18.87 6.73
N LEU A 250 2.99 19.83 6.60
CA LEU A 250 2.69 21.27 6.69
C LEU A 250 1.75 21.74 5.58
N LEU A 251 2.00 21.29 4.34
CA LEU A 251 1.12 21.61 3.21
C LEU A 251 -0.27 20.98 3.38
N THR A 252 -0.34 19.76 3.91
CA THR A 252 -1.62 19.09 4.20
C THR A 252 -2.40 19.84 5.28
N ALA A 253 -1.73 20.28 6.35
CA ALA A 253 -2.35 21.10 7.39
C ALA A 253 -2.89 22.43 6.82
N ALA A 254 -2.11 23.12 5.99
CA ALA A 254 -2.55 24.34 5.31
C ALA A 254 -3.72 24.09 4.36
N TYR A 255 -3.68 23.00 3.59
CA TYR A 255 -4.75 22.58 2.69
C TYR A 255 -6.05 22.25 3.41
N ASN A 256 -5.97 21.55 4.55
CA ASN A 256 -7.14 21.24 5.39
C ASN A 256 -7.70 22.52 6.04
N PHE A 257 -6.84 23.39 6.56
CA PHE A 257 -7.27 24.67 7.12
C PHE A 257 -7.97 25.56 6.10
N ALA A 258 -7.50 25.58 4.86
CA ALA A 258 -8.11 26.37 3.80
C ALA A 258 -9.48 25.84 3.35
N ARG A 259 -9.78 24.55 3.53
CA ARG A 259 -11.06 23.92 3.16
C ARG A 259 -12.05 23.89 4.32
N PHE A 260 -11.61 23.40 5.48
CA PHE A 260 -12.46 23.06 6.62
C PHE A 260 -12.19 23.94 7.86
N HIS A 261 -11.33 24.95 7.76
CA HIS A 261 -10.92 25.82 8.89
C HIS A 261 -10.33 25.05 10.08
N SER A 262 -9.85 23.82 9.85
CA SER A 262 -9.20 22.96 10.84
C SER A 262 -8.04 22.21 10.18
N ILE A 263 -6.89 22.16 10.86
CA ILE A 263 -5.70 21.42 10.36
C ILE A 263 -5.85 19.90 10.52
N PHE A 264 -6.74 19.45 11.41
CA PHE A 264 -6.96 18.03 11.72
C PHE A 264 -8.17 17.44 10.99
N ASP A 265 -8.95 18.29 10.32
CA ASP A 265 -10.14 17.85 9.61
C ASP A 265 -9.78 17.47 8.17
N PHE A 266 -9.98 16.18 7.84
CA PHE A 266 -9.74 15.65 6.50
C PHE A 266 -11.01 15.70 5.63
N GLY A 267 -12.16 16.04 6.20
CA GLY A 267 -13.42 16.23 5.49
C GLY A 267 -14.31 15.01 5.37
N TYR A 268 -13.86 13.82 5.80
CA TYR A 268 -14.61 12.57 5.61
C TYR A 268 -16.02 12.60 6.27
N ILE A 269 -16.15 13.24 7.43
CA ILE A 269 -17.44 13.37 8.13
C ILE A 269 -18.38 14.38 7.44
N HIS A 270 -17.85 15.26 6.59
CA HIS A 270 -18.63 16.25 5.84
C HIS A 270 -19.17 15.69 4.51
N ILE A 271 -18.82 14.44 4.15
CA ILE A 271 -19.43 13.78 3.00
C ILE A 271 -20.94 13.62 3.29
N PRO A 272 -21.82 14.01 2.36
CA PRO A 272 -23.27 13.84 2.54
C PRO A 272 -23.62 12.38 2.89
N GLU A 273 -24.56 12.19 3.81
CA GLU A 273 -25.12 10.88 4.22
C GLU A 273 -24.15 9.92 4.94
N VAL A 274 -22.83 10.09 4.80
CA VAL A 274 -21.82 9.22 5.45
C VAL A 274 -21.97 9.22 6.96
N ARG A 275 -22.28 10.36 7.59
CA ARG A 275 -22.48 10.42 9.04
C ARG A 275 -23.69 9.61 9.52
N ASP A 276 -24.67 9.41 8.64
CA ASP A 276 -25.94 8.75 8.97
C ASP A 276 -25.86 7.23 8.75
N GLU A 277 -24.75 6.72 8.21
CA GLU A 277 -24.56 5.28 8.01
C GLU A 277 -24.42 4.55 9.37
N PRO A 278 -25.06 3.37 9.56
CA PRO A 278 -25.11 2.68 10.85
C PRO A 278 -23.73 2.36 11.45
N TRP A 279 -22.74 2.09 10.60
CA TRP A 279 -21.39 1.74 11.04
C TRP A 279 -20.56 2.95 11.53
N TYR A 280 -21.05 4.17 11.38
CA TYR A 280 -20.42 5.39 11.89
C TYR A 280 -21.15 5.99 13.10
N GLU A 281 -22.08 5.25 13.73
CA GLU A 281 -22.79 5.67 14.94
C GLU A 281 -21.84 6.11 16.07
N HIS A 282 -20.73 5.38 16.26
CA HIS A 282 -19.70 5.68 17.27
C HIS A 282 -18.55 6.54 16.71
N GLY A 283 -18.72 7.15 15.55
CA GLY A 283 -17.71 7.94 14.85
C GLY A 283 -16.86 7.14 13.86
N LEU A 284 -16.07 7.86 13.05
CA LEU A 284 -15.24 7.28 11.99
C LEU A 284 -14.16 6.32 12.53
N PHE A 285 -13.62 6.63 13.71
CA PHE A 285 -12.69 5.79 14.44
C PHE A 285 -13.24 5.50 15.83
N SER A 286 -13.64 4.25 16.09
CA SER A 286 -14.13 3.79 17.38
C SER A 286 -13.54 2.42 17.76
N ILE A 287 -13.35 2.22 19.06
CA ILE A 287 -12.99 0.91 19.65
C ILE A 287 -14.14 -0.10 19.43
N ASP A 288 -15.38 0.37 19.32
CA ASP A 288 -16.56 -0.46 19.06
C ASP A 288 -16.50 -1.17 17.70
N ALA A 289 -15.72 -0.64 16.76
CA ALA A 289 -15.51 -1.24 15.45
C ALA A 289 -14.51 -2.43 15.48
N ILE A 290 -13.71 -2.56 16.54
CA ILE A 290 -12.64 -3.57 16.62
C ILE A 290 -13.17 -5.00 16.48
N PRO A 291 -14.24 -5.44 17.19
CA PRO A 291 -14.74 -6.80 17.06
C PRO A 291 -15.15 -7.15 15.63
N TRP A 292 -15.82 -6.23 14.93
CA TRP A 292 -16.27 -6.46 13.56
C TRP A 292 -15.07 -6.54 12.61
N ASN A 293 -14.17 -5.56 12.65
CA ASN A 293 -12.97 -5.57 11.79
C ASN A 293 -12.06 -6.76 12.05
N MET A 294 -11.88 -7.16 13.32
CA MET A 294 -11.10 -8.33 13.70
C MET A 294 -11.74 -9.61 13.13
N TYR A 295 -13.06 -9.76 13.27
CA TYR A 295 -13.78 -10.90 12.72
C TYR A 295 -13.63 -10.96 11.19
N THR A 296 -13.88 -9.84 10.50
CA THR A 296 -13.76 -9.73 9.04
C THR A 296 -12.34 -10.03 8.55
N MET A 297 -11.32 -9.47 9.21
CA MET A 297 -9.91 -9.65 8.82
C MET A 297 -9.38 -11.05 9.08
N LEU A 298 -9.78 -11.71 10.18
CA LEU A 298 -9.15 -12.95 10.63
C LEU A 298 -9.98 -14.20 10.34
N PHE A 299 -11.31 -14.11 10.43
CA PHE A 299 -12.19 -15.28 10.53
C PHE A 299 -13.27 -15.35 9.46
N GLN A 300 -13.69 -14.24 8.87
CA GLN A 300 -14.79 -14.25 7.89
C GLN A 300 -14.45 -15.13 6.69
N GLY A 301 -15.31 -16.13 6.46
CA GLY A 301 -15.20 -17.12 5.41
C GLY A 301 -15.69 -16.61 4.05
N PHE A 302 -15.76 -17.55 3.12
CA PHE A 302 -16.44 -17.35 1.85
C PHE A 302 -17.85 -17.95 1.91
N ASP A 303 -18.76 -17.37 1.14
CA ASP A 303 -20.10 -17.92 0.95
C ASP A 303 -20.05 -19.08 -0.04
N SER A 304 -20.97 -20.04 0.13
CA SER A 304 -21.07 -21.21 -0.73
C SER A 304 -22.20 -21.02 -1.74
N ILE A 305 -21.89 -21.23 -3.02
CA ILE A 305 -22.85 -21.08 -4.14
C ILE A 305 -23.01 -22.41 -4.88
N SER A 306 -24.18 -22.63 -5.49
CA SER A 306 -24.54 -23.90 -6.13
C SER A 306 -23.91 -24.12 -7.51
N TYR A 307 -23.25 -23.10 -8.06
CA TYR A 307 -22.64 -23.12 -9.39
C TYR A 307 -21.15 -22.77 -9.29
N PHE A 308 -20.35 -23.20 -10.28
CA PHE A 308 -18.92 -22.92 -10.32
C PHE A 308 -18.64 -21.40 -10.23
N PRO A 309 -17.69 -20.94 -9.37
CA PRO A 309 -16.64 -21.70 -8.67
C PRO A 309 -17.03 -22.27 -7.30
N TYR A 310 -18.32 -22.36 -6.97
CA TYR A 310 -18.88 -22.89 -5.72
C TYR A 310 -18.56 -22.08 -4.46
N ILE A 311 -17.73 -21.06 -4.60
CA ILE A 311 -17.24 -20.21 -3.52
C ILE A 311 -17.36 -18.76 -3.97
N GLN A 312 -18.03 -17.94 -3.19
CA GLN A 312 -18.22 -16.52 -3.44
C GLN A 312 -17.62 -15.70 -2.31
N PRO A 313 -16.64 -14.82 -2.58
CA PRO A 313 -16.19 -13.87 -1.59
C PRO A 313 -17.28 -12.88 -1.21
N ASN A 314 -17.29 -12.49 0.06
CA ASN A 314 -18.18 -11.44 0.53
C ASN A 314 -17.62 -10.06 0.15
N GLY A 315 -18.47 -9.20 -0.40
CA GLY A 315 -18.10 -7.85 -0.83
C GLY A 315 -17.75 -6.88 0.30
N PHE A 316 -18.10 -7.18 1.55
CA PHE A 316 -17.68 -6.40 2.73
C PHE A 316 -16.39 -6.89 3.38
N GLY A 317 -15.75 -7.91 2.81
CA GLY A 317 -14.46 -8.41 3.26
C GLY A 317 -14.45 -9.89 3.60
N CYS A 318 -13.25 -10.41 3.81
CA CYS A 318 -12.97 -11.82 4.09
C CYS A 318 -11.60 -11.93 4.75
N SER A 319 -11.38 -13.04 5.47
CA SER A 319 -10.13 -13.34 6.14
C SER A 319 -8.91 -13.25 5.22
N ILE A 320 -7.90 -12.49 5.65
CA ILE A 320 -6.64 -12.35 4.91
C ILE A 320 -5.89 -13.68 4.76
N PHE A 321 -6.07 -14.60 5.71
CA PHE A 321 -5.44 -15.92 5.69
C PHE A 321 -6.16 -16.89 4.75
N LEU A 322 -7.49 -16.80 4.67
CA LEU A 322 -8.25 -17.59 3.69
C LEU A 322 -8.03 -17.06 2.27
N ALA A 323 -7.98 -15.74 2.09
CA ALA A 323 -7.66 -15.12 0.82
C ALA A 323 -6.22 -15.42 0.38
N SER A 324 -5.27 -15.51 1.33
CA SER A 324 -3.84 -15.67 1.04
C SER A 324 -3.17 -16.70 1.96
N PRO A 325 -3.39 -18.02 1.77
CA PRO A 325 -2.84 -19.07 2.66
C PRO A 325 -1.31 -19.06 2.80
N PHE A 326 -0.58 -18.49 1.85
CA PHE A 326 0.87 -18.29 1.97
C PHE A 326 1.26 -17.38 3.14
N LEU A 327 0.36 -16.53 3.65
CA LEU A 327 0.58 -15.73 4.87
C LEU A 327 0.71 -16.58 6.14
N CYS A 328 0.27 -17.84 6.15
CA CYS A 328 0.51 -18.74 7.28
C CYS A 328 2.03 -18.94 7.54
N LEU A 329 2.88 -18.67 6.54
CA LEU A 329 4.32 -18.75 6.68
C LEU A 329 4.95 -17.60 7.50
N LEU A 330 4.19 -16.54 7.80
CA LEU A 330 4.64 -15.42 8.65
C LEU A 330 5.09 -15.88 10.05
N PHE A 331 4.47 -16.95 10.56
CA PHE A 331 4.71 -17.48 11.90
C PHE A 331 5.96 -18.35 12.02
N ARG A 332 6.68 -18.59 10.92
CA ARG A 332 7.96 -19.32 10.96
C ARG A 332 9.01 -18.56 11.77
N GLN A 333 9.96 -19.29 12.33
CA GLN A 333 11.12 -18.71 12.99
C GLN A 333 12.15 -18.21 11.96
N GLY A 334 12.86 -17.14 12.30
CA GLY A 334 13.85 -16.49 11.44
C GLY A 334 13.70 -14.98 11.39
N GLY A 335 14.56 -14.33 10.60
CA GLY A 335 14.40 -12.92 10.23
C GLY A 335 15.04 -11.91 11.18
N ARG A 336 16.01 -11.15 10.66
CA ARG A 336 16.70 -10.06 11.39
C ARG A 336 15.74 -8.97 11.89
N TYR A 337 14.71 -8.66 11.10
CA TYR A 337 13.76 -7.58 11.39
C TYR A 337 12.43 -8.08 11.96
N LYS A 338 12.37 -9.33 12.45
CA LYS A 338 11.14 -9.98 12.91
C LYS A 338 10.38 -9.15 13.95
N VAL A 339 11.07 -8.70 14.99
CA VAL A 339 10.43 -7.91 16.08
C VAL A 339 9.87 -6.60 15.53
N VAL A 340 10.66 -5.87 14.74
CA VAL A 340 10.23 -4.57 14.19
C VAL A 340 9.04 -4.73 13.25
N ALA A 341 9.05 -5.76 12.39
CA ALA A 341 7.94 -6.03 11.49
C ALA A 341 6.65 -6.41 12.24
N TRP A 342 6.73 -7.26 13.28
CA TRP A 342 5.55 -7.58 14.09
C TRP A 342 5.02 -6.39 14.88
N VAL A 343 5.89 -5.53 15.41
CA VAL A 343 5.49 -4.27 16.05
C VAL A 343 4.77 -3.36 15.03
N ALA A 344 5.30 -3.22 13.82
CA ALA A 344 4.65 -2.44 12.77
C ALA A 344 3.27 -2.99 12.40
N ILE A 345 3.18 -4.32 12.22
CA ILE A 345 1.93 -5.02 11.91
C ILE A 345 0.92 -4.80 13.03
N ALA A 346 1.30 -4.96 14.31
CA ALA A 346 0.42 -4.77 15.44
C ALA A 346 -0.09 -3.33 15.55
N LEU A 347 0.80 -2.33 15.43
CA LEU A 347 0.42 -0.91 15.51
C LEU A 347 -0.54 -0.51 14.40
N LEU A 348 -0.24 -0.91 13.15
CA LEU A 348 -1.13 -0.64 12.03
C LEU A 348 -2.46 -1.38 12.17
N THR A 349 -2.43 -2.67 12.54
CA THR A 349 -3.66 -3.47 12.70
C THR A 349 -4.59 -2.86 13.74
N LEU A 350 -4.05 -2.36 14.86
CA LEU A 350 -4.84 -1.68 15.89
C LEU A 350 -5.55 -0.44 15.32
N VAL A 351 -4.85 0.40 14.57
CA VAL A 351 -5.45 1.59 13.94
C VAL A 351 -6.50 1.19 12.91
N LEU A 352 -6.22 0.17 12.09
CA LEU A 352 -7.15 -0.31 11.08
C LEU A 352 -8.43 -0.89 11.69
N TRP A 353 -8.33 -1.61 12.81
CA TRP A 353 -9.48 -2.18 13.50
C TRP A 353 -10.37 -1.13 14.18
N CYS A 354 -9.83 0.04 14.49
CA CYS A 354 -10.63 1.14 15.00
C CYS A 354 -11.48 1.82 13.92
N HIS A 355 -11.27 1.55 12.63
CA HIS A 355 -12.04 2.20 11.57
C HIS A 355 -13.49 1.67 11.54
N GLY A 356 -14.49 2.55 11.41
CA GLY A 356 -15.91 2.18 11.52
C GLY A 356 -16.38 1.10 10.54
N ASN A 357 -15.70 0.92 9.40
CA ASN A 357 -16.04 -0.06 8.37
C ASN A 357 -14.81 -0.93 8.01
N PRO A 358 -14.94 -2.26 7.73
CA PRO A 358 -13.87 -3.17 7.30
C PRO A 358 -13.34 -2.92 5.88
N GLY A 359 -13.94 -1.97 5.18
CA GLY A 359 -13.37 -1.26 4.06
C GLY A 359 -14.30 -1.07 2.86
N SER A 360 -15.60 -1.25 3.03
CA SER A 360 -16.64 -1.13 2.00
C SER A 360 -16.49 -2.17 0.89
N TRP A 361 -17.19 -1.99 -0.23
CA TRP A 361 -17.35 -2.96 -1.31
C TRP A 361 -16.04 -3.32 -2.02
N GLN A 362 -15.45 -4.46 -1.66
CA GLN A 362 -14.18 -4.97 -2.21
C GLN A 362 -13.83 -6.39 -1.74
N PHE A 363 -12.71 -6.91 -2.25
CA PHE A 363 -12.22 -8.22 -1.87
C PHE A 363 -11.31 -8.22 -0.63
N SER A 364 -11.63 -9.09 0.35
CA SER A 364 -10.88 -9.26 1.61
C SER A 364 -10.74 -7.95 2.41
N TYR A 365 -9.92 -7.95 3.46
CA TYR A 365 -9.68 -6.76 4.29
C TYR A 365 -8.72 -5.80 3.57
N ARG A 366 -9.22 -4.99 2.62
CA ARG A 366 -8.41 -4.11 1.76
C ARG A 366 -7.37 -3.31 2.53
N TYR A 367 -7.75 -2.73 3.67
CA TYR A 367 -6.84 -1.90 4.45
C TYR A 367 -5.56 -2.64 4.86
N ALA A 368 -5.59 -3.98 4.98
CA ALA A 368 -4.40 -4.76 5.27
C ALA A 368 -3.33 -4.71 4.15
N MET A 369 -3.60 -4.10 2.99
CA MET A 369 -2.56 -3.86 1.97
C MET A 369 -1.36 -3.09 2.55
N VAL A 370 -1.57 -2.15 3.50
CA VAL A 370 -0.48 -1.43 4.16
C VAL A 370 0.38 -2.30 5.10
N LEU A 371 -0.10 -3.51 5.44
CA LEU A 371 0.64 -4.49 6.24
C LEU A 371 1.60 -5.32 5.37
N LEU A 372 1.32 -5.43 4.06
CA LEU A 372 2.06 -6.31 3.15
C LEU A 372 3.57 -6.04 3.12
N PRO A 373 4.08 -4.78 3.14
CA PRO A 373 5.52 -4.53 3.17
C PRO A 373 6.21 -5.09 4.42
N TRP A 374 5.54 -5.04 5.57
CA TRP A 374 6.05 -5.57 6.83
C TRP A 374 5.95 -7.10 6.89
N MET A 375 4.81 -7.65 6.43
CA MET A 375 4.63 -9.09 6.26
C MET A 375 5.69 -9.67 5.31
N PHE A 376 6.01 -8.95 4.24
CA PHE A 376 7.03 -9.34 3.29
C PHE A 376 8.44 -9.41 3.91
N LEU A 377 8.80 -8.46 4.78
CA LEU A 377 10.08 -8.54 5.53
C LEU A 377 10.16 -9.79 6.40
N LEU A 378 9.04 -10.26 6.97
CA LEU A 378 8.99 -11.54 7.68
C LEU A 378 9.16 -12.72 6.72
N LEU A 379 8.44 -12.75 5.60
CA LEU A 379 8.50 -13.85 4.62
C LEU A 379 9.89 -14.00 3.97
N THR A 380 10.59 -12.89 3.73
CA THR A 380 11.94 -12.91 3.17
C THR A 380 12.97 -13.43 4.17
N GLY A 381 12.87 -12.99 5.43
CA GLY A 381 13.81 -13.35 6.49
C GLY A 381 13.58 -14.73 7.12
N ASN A 382 12.43 -15.36 6.89
CA ASN A 382 12.03 -16.61 7.52
C ASN A 382 11.97 -17.76 6.49
N GLY A 383 12.36 -18.98 6.90
CA GLY A 383 12.29 -20.18 6.07
C GLY A 383 13.59 -20.55 5.34
N PRO A 384 13.58 -21.56 4.46
CA PRO A 384 14.78 -22.09 3.80
C PRO A 384 15.24 -21.25 2.59
N ALA A 385 16.51 -21.39 2.20
CA ALA A 385 17.10 -20.65 1.07
C ALA A 385 16.55 -21.04 -0.30
N LYS A 386 16.14 -22.30 -0.45
CA LYS A 386 15.44 -22.81 -1.63
C LYS A 386 13.96 -22.91 -1.29
N ILE A 387 13.12 -22.63 -2.28
CA ILE A 387 11.69 -22.80 -2.12
C ILE A 387 11.32 -24.28 -1.96
N THR A 388 10.44 -24.59 -1.01
CA THR A 388 9.94 -25.96 -0.82
C THR A 388 8.67 -26.21 -1.63
N VAL A 389 8.32 -27.48 -1.80
CA VAL A 389 7.06 -27.88 -2.46
C VAL A 389 5.86 -27.31 -1.71
N SER A 390 5.87 -27.33 -0.38
CA SER A 390 4.79 -26.76 0.44
C SER A 390 4.66 -25.25 0.26
N GLU A 391 5.77 -24.51 0.19
CA GLU A 391 5.74 -23.07 -0.10
C GLU A 391 5.18 -22.78 -1.49
N THR A 392 5.59 -23.57 -2.48
CA THR A 392 5.10 -23.45 -3.87
C THR A 392 3.60 -23.75 -3.95
N PHE A 393 3.14 -24.78 -3.24
CA PHE A 393 1.72 -25.13 -3.16
C PHE A 393 0.90 -24.01 -2.51
N LEU A 394 1.32 -23.50 -1.34
CA LEU A 394 0.62 -22.41 -0.66
C LEU A 394 0.57 -21.14 -1.52
N PHE A 395 1.65 -20.84 -2.26
CA PHE A 395 1.68 -19.73 -3.20
C PHE A 395 0.68 -19.94 -4.33
N ALA A 396 0.69 -21.12 -4.97
CA ALA A 396 -0.23 -21.44 -6.05
C ALA A 396 -1.70 -21.37 -5.62
N VAL A 397 -2.03 -21.89 -4.43
CA VAL A 397 -3.38 -21.78 -3.85
C VAL A 397 -3.76 -20.32 -3.61
N SER A 398 -2.84 -19.52 -3.05
CA SER A 398 -3.10 -18.09 -2.83
C SER A 398 -3.37 -17.38 -4.17
N VAL A 399 -2.56 -17.62 -5.19
CA VAL A 399 -2.76 -17.06 -6.54
C VAL A 399 -4.10 -17.51 -7.13
N ALA A 400 -4.48 -18.79 -6.98
CA ALA A 400 -5.75 -19.30 -7.49
C ALA A 400 -6.97 -18.64 -6.83
N ILE A 401 -6.97 -18.49 -5.50
CA ILE A 401 -8.05 -17.83 -4.76
C ILE A 401 -8.17 -16.36 -5.17
N ASN A 402 -7.04 -15.66 -5.30
CA ASN A 402 -7.03 -14.25 -5.70
C ASN A 402 -7.41 -14.05 -7.17
N ALA A 403 -7.01 -14.96 -8.06
CA ALA A 403 -7.44 -14.95 -9.46
C ALA A 403 -8.95 -15.20 -9.59
N MET A 404 -9.49 -16.14 -8.81
CA MET A 404 -10.92 -16.41 -8.74
C MET A 404 -11.69 -15.18 -8.26
N ALA A 405 -11.26 -14.56 -7.15
CA ALA A 405 -11.90 -13.36 -6.63
C ALA A 405 -11.82 -12.21 -7.64
N MET A 406 -10.64 -11.95 -8.21
CA MET A 406 -10.45 -10.93 -9.25
C MET A 406 -11.42 -11.15 -10.43
N TRP A 407 -11.57 -12.40 -10.89
CA TRP A 407 -12.52 -12.73 -11.95
C TRP A 407 -13.96 -12.43 -11.53
N GLN A 408 -14.39 -12.88 -10.34
CA GLN A 408 -15.76 -12.64 -9.86
C GLN A 408 -16.08 -11.14 -9.72
N PHE A 409 -15.18 -10.34 -9.13
CA PHE A 409 -15.41 -8.91 -8.90
C PHE A 409 -15.27 -8.04 -10.16
N LEU A 410 -14.33 -8.36 -11.06
CA LEU A 410 -13.99 -7.45 -12.18
C LEU A 410 -14.58 -7.88 -13.52
N TRP A 411 -14.88 -9.17 -13.69
CA TRP A 411 -15.30 -9.74 -14.98
C TRP A 411 -16.72 -10.32 -14.97
N THR A 412 -17.37 -10.40 -13.81
CA THR A 412 -18.74 -10.91 -13.69
C THR A 412 -19.62 -9.96 -12.90
N ASP A 413 -20.94 -10.16 -12.99
CA ASP A 413 -21.93 -9.42 -12.19
C ASP A 413 -22.32 -10.16 -10.90
N GLN A 414 -21.54 -11.15 -10.48
CA GLN A 414 -21.84 -11.94 -9.28
C GLN A 414 -21.70 -11.12 -8.00
N ILE A 415 -20.81 -10.12 -8.00
CA ILE A 415 -20.49 -9.30 -6.83
C ILE A 415 -20.55 -7.83 -7.26
N GLN A 416 -21.75 -7.23 -7.15
CA GLN A 416 -22.01 -5.81 -7.42
C GLN A 416 -22.36 -5.02 -6.13
N PRO A 417 -21.91 -3.75 -6.00
CA PRO A 417 -22.15 -2.91 -4.83
C PRO A 417 -23.62 -2.61 -4.55
#